data_AF-A0A166KML0-F1
#
_entry.id   AF-A0A166KML0-F1
#
_cell.length_a   1.000
_cell.length_b   1.000
_cell.length_c   1.000
_cell.angle_alpha   90.00
_cell.angle_beta   90.00
_cell.angle_gamma   90.00
#
_symmetry.space_group_name_H-M   'P 1'
#
loop_
_entity.id
_entity.type
_entity.pdbx_description
1 polymer ?
#
loop_
_entity_poly.entity_id
_entity_poly.type
_entity_poly.pdbx_seq_one_letter_code
_entity_poly.pdbx_strand_id
1 'polypeptide(L)'
;MSPSERVALIFGPTDISAWAATRELLRYPTPTTFSFKASRSNQLLDPAVILSDPCLESAHGVNLTRPVEDVVKLLKERFRMLERSRTSSSTPTYTSRTMAANGQILDTTLRALEETSPNLWSFIW
;
A
#
# COMPACT_ATOMS: atom_id res chain seq x y z
N MET A 1 18.95 14.32 -8.38
CA MET A 1 18.71 13.26 -7.37
C MET A 1 17.93 12.15 -8.05
N SER A 2 18.41 10.90 -8.02
CA SER A 2 17.65 9.80 -8.61
C SER A 2 16.37 9.58 -7.80
N PRO A 3 15.23 9.30 -8.44
CA PRO A 3 14.03 8.86 -7.73
C PRO A 3 14.39 7.65 -6.87
N SER A 4 13.92 7.60 -5.63
CA SER A 4 14.17 6.50 -4.70
C SER A 4 13.81 5.17 -5.37
N GLU A 5 14.78 4.25 -5.46
CA GLU A 5 14.59 2.88 -5.96
C GLU A 5 13.73 2.01 -5.04
N ARG A 6 13.17 2.59 -3.97
CA ARG A 6 12.35 1.91 -2.98
C ARG A 6 10.97 2.55 -2.95
N VAL A 7 9.93 1.72 -3.03
CA VAL A 7 8.54 2.16 -2.95
C VAL A 7 7.93 1.56 -1.69
N ALA A 8 7.22 2.37 -0.92
CA ALA A 8 6.41 1.87 0.17
C ALA A 8 4.94 1.88 -0.29
N LEU A 9 4.31 0.71 -0.38
CA LEU A 9 2.91 0.54 -0.77
C LEU A 9 2.04 0.24 0.46
N ILE A 10 1.28 1.22 0.93
CA ILE A 10 0.55 1.10 2.19
C ILE A 10 -0.93 0.89 1.88
N PHE A 11 -1.50 -0.24 2.26
CA PHE A 11 -2.94 -0.47 2.18
C PHE A 11 -3.62 0.03 3.45
N GLY A 12 -4.78 0.66 3.30
CA GLY A 12 -5.58 1.14 4.44
C GLY A 12 -4.83 2.09 5.39
N PRO A 13 -4.24 3.19 4.91
CA PRO A 13 -3.48 4.18 5.71
C PRO A 13 -4.28 4.86 6.84
N THR A 14 -5.58 4.60 6.94
CA THR A 14 -6.48 5.12 7.98
C THR A 14 -6.57 4.19 9.19
N ASP A 15 -6.06 2.96 9.09
CA ASP A 15 -5.81 2.14 10.26
C ASP A 15 -4.69 2.76 11.11
N ILE A 16 -4.81 2.75 12.44
CA ILE A 16 -3.84 3.41 13.32
C ILE A 16 -2.43 2.86 13.16
N SER A 17 -2.30 1.56 12.87
CA SER A 17 -1.02 0.89 12.67
C SER A 17 -0.42 1.29 11.32
N ALA A 18 -1.24 1.29 10.26
CA ALA A 18 -0.81 1.74 8.94
C ALA A 18 -0.46 3.23 8.92
N TRP A 19 -1.20 4.06 9.65
CA TRP A 19 -0.93 5.48 9.83
C TRP A 19 0.41 5.71 10.55
N ALA A 20 0.64 5.01 11.67
CA ALA A 20 1.89 5.10 12.42
C ALA A 20 3.08 4.64 11.58
N ALA A 21 2.95 3.52 10.86
CA ALA A 21 3.98 3.04 9.93
C ALA A 21 4.26 4.06 8.83
N THR A 22 3.21 4.66 8.22
CA THR A 22 3.37 5.71 7.21
C THR A 22 4.17 6.88 7.76
N ARG A 23 3.82 7.35 8.97
CA ARG A 23 4.47 8.48 9.62
C ARG A 23 5.94 8.22 9.94
N GLU A 24 6.29 7.01 10.38
CA GLU A 24 7.68 6.65 10.66
C GLU A 24 8.49 6.45 9.37
N LEU A 25 7.90 5.83 8.35
CA LEU A 25 8.60 5.66 7.07
C LEU A 25 8.88 7.01 6.39
N LEU A 26 7.97 7.98 6.48
CA LEU A 26 8.19 9.36 6.01
C LEU A 26 9.36 10.07 6.71
N ARG A 27 9.89 9.52 7.80
CA ARG A 27 11.03 10.09 8.54
C ARG A 27 12.31 9.28 8.36
N TYR A 28 12.22 8.01 7.96
CA TYR A 28 13.34 7.08 8.06
C TYR A 28 13.98 6.64 6.73
N PRO A 29 15.33 6.63 6.66
CA PRO A 29 16.27 7.49 7.38
C PRO A 29 16.16 8.98 6.98
N THR A 30 15.55 9.25 5.82
CA THR A 30 15.15 10.59 5.36
C THR A 30 13.80 10.50 4.62
N PRO A 31 13.05 11.61 4.48
CA PRO A 31 11.76 11.63 3.76
C PRO A 31 11.82 11.18 2.30
N THR A 32 13.01 11.19 1.69
CA THR A 32 13.25 10.77 0.30
C THR A 32 13.72 9.32 0.18
N THR A 33 13.71 8.55 1.27
CA THR A 33 14.16 7.14 1.25
C THR A 33 13.24 6.29 0.39
N PHE A 34 11.94 6.54 0.49
CA PHE A 34 10.93 5.82 -0.25
C PHE A 34 10.08 6.79 -1.07
N SER A 35 9.65 6.32 -2.24
CA SER A 35 8.51 6.91 -2.95
C SER A 35 7.25 6.30 -2.35
N PHE A 36 6.47 7.08 -1.60
CA PHE A 36 5.31 6.56 -0.87
C PHE A 36 4.08 6.50 -1.75
N LYS A 37 3.44 5.33 -1.76
CA LYS A 37 2.21 5.06 -2.47
C LYS A 37 1.21 4.47 -1.48
N ALA A 38 0.18 5.22 -1.13
CA ALA A 38 -0.89 4.73 -0.28
C ALA A 38 -2.08 4.32 -1.13
N SER A 39 -2.62 3.14 -0.86
CA SER A 39 -3.76 2.57 -1.55
C SER A 39 -4.94 2.38 -0.59
N ARG A 40 -6.14 2.81 -1.02
CA ARG A 40 -7.36 2.78 -0.20
C ARG A 40 -8.46 2.00 -0.90
N SER A 41 -9.15 1.12 -0.15
CA SER A 41 -10.25 0.31 -0.70
C SER A 41 -11.61 1.03 -0.73
N ASN A 42 -11.91 1.92 0.23
CA ASN A 42 -13.23 2.56 0.36
C ASN A 42 -13.20 4.10 0.55
N GLN A 43 -14.35 4.70 0.24
CA GLN A 43 -14.71 6.12 0.01
C GLN A 43 -13.99 7.20 0.84
N LEU A 44 -13.99 8.41 0.25
CA LEU A 44 -13.56 9.71 0.77
C LEU A 44 -13.68 9.81 2.31
N LEU A 45 -12.55 9.71 3.01
CA LEU A 45 -12.46 10.25 4.37
C LEU A 45 -11.95 11.68 4.29
N ASP A 46 -12.33 12.46 5.30
CA ASP A 46 -11.89 13.82 5.52
C ASP A 46 -10.36 13.92 5.34
N PRO A 47 -9.86 14.84 4.49
CA PRO A 47 -8.42 15.09 4.34
C PRO A 47 -7.70 15.36 5.67
N ALA A 48 -8.41 15.77 6.73
CA ALA A 48 -7.85 15.93 8.07
C ALA A 48 -7.32 14.63 8.73
N VAL A 49 -7.76 13.45 8.26
CA VAL A 49 -7.31 12.13 8.78
C VAL A 49 -6.06 11.63 8.04
N ILE A 50 -5.73 12.24 6.90
CA ILE A 50 -4.61 11.85 6.05
C ILE A 50 -3.37 12.62 6.48
N LEU A 51 -2.23 11.93 6.58
CA LEU A 51 -0.94 12.61 6.63
C LEU A 51 -0.78 13.44 5.35
N SER A 52 -0.98 14.74 5.47
CA SER A 52 -0.77 15.69 4.38
C SER A 52 0.72 15.85 4.16
N ASP A 53 1.31 14.90 3.44
CA ASP A 53 2.73 14.87 3.11
C ASP A 53 2.91 14.87 1.58
N PRO A 54 3.69 15.80 1.01
CA PRO A 54 3.92 15.89 -0.43
C PRO A 54 4.63 14.67 -1.01
N CYS A 55 5.29 13.84 -0.19
CA CYS A 55 5.92 12.60 -0.60
C CYS A 55 4.92 11.43 -0.71
N LEU A 56 3.67 11.60 -0.27
CA LEU A 56 2.63 10.57 -0.25
C LEU A 56 1.71 10.65 -1.47
N GLU A 57 1.85 9.72 -2.41
CA GLU A 57 0.90 9.54 -3.51
C GLU A 57 -0.26 8.66 -3.06
N SER A 58 -1.48 9.20 -3.00
CA SER A 58 -2.67 8.46 -2.58
C SER A 58 -3.50 8.00 -3.78
N ALA A 59 -3.76 6.70 -3.89
CA ALA A 59 -4.70 6.12 -4.83
C ALA A 59 -5.94 5.56 -4.12
N HIS A 60 -7.11 5.88 -4.67
CA HIS A 60 -8.41 5.40 -4.19
C HIS A 60 -8.97 4.29 -5.08
N GLY A 61 -9.61 3.29 -4.47
CA GLY A 61 -10.42 2.29 -5.17
C GLY A 61 -9.75 0.94 -5.43
N VAL A 62 -8.68 0.59 -4.71
CA VAL A 62 -8.13 -0.78 -4.77
C VAL A 62 -8.85 -1.64 -3.73
N ASN A 63 -9.87 -2.35 -4.17
CA ASN A 63 -10.59 -3.27 -3.30
C ASN A 63 -9.91 -4.65 -3.30
N LEU A 64 -9.23 -4.98 -2.21
CA LEU A 64 -8.51 -6.24 -2.00
C LEU A 64 -9.42 -7.47 -1.81
N THR A 65 -10.74 -7.30 -1.75
CA THR A 65 -11.70 -8.41 -1.73
C THR A 65 -12.11 -8.87 -3.13
N ARG A 66 -11.62 -8.21 -4.19
CA ARG A 66 -11.88 -8.58 -5.58
C ARG A 66 -10.94 -9.71 -6.04
N PRO A 67 -11.24 -10.39 -7.16
CA PRO A 67 -10.32 -11.33 -7.78
C PRO A 67 -8.92 -10.73 -7.98
N VAL A 68 -7.89 -11.57 -7.92
CA VAL A 68 -6.48 -11.16 -7.99
C VAL A 68 -6.21 -10.36 -9.25
N GLU A 69 -6.78 -10.77 -10.38
CA GLU A 69 -6.57 -10.17 -11.70
C GLU A 69 -7.07 -8.71 -11.74
N ASP A 70 -8.20 -8.44 -11.07
CA ASP A 70 -8.75 -7.10 -10.92
C ASP A 70 -7.85 -6.22 -10.05
N VAL A 71 -7.34 -6.78 -8.95
CA VAL A 71 -6.45 -6.08 -8.03
C VAL A 71 -5.12 -5.74 -8.72
N VAL A 72 -4.53 -6.69 -9.44
CA VAL A 72 -3.33 -6.50 -10.26
C VAL A 72 -3.53 -5.38 -11.27
N LYS A 73 -4.64 -5.40 -12.01
CA LYS A 73 -4.95 -4.37 -13.01
C LYS A 73 -5.03 -2.99 -12.35
N LEU A 74 -5.74 -2.87 -11.23
CA LEU A 74 -5.87 -1.62 -10.49
C LEU A 74 -4.52 -1.14 -9.94
N LEU A 75 -3.69 -2.03 -9.41
CA LEU A 75 -2.35 -1.69 -8.92
C LEU A 75 -1.45 -1.20 -10.06
N LYS A 76 -1.45 -1.87 -11.22
CA LYS A 76 -0.68 -1.45 -12.40
C LYS A 76 -1.15 -0.09 -12.95
N GLU A 77 -2.46 0.12 -13.01
CA GLU A 77 -3.05 1.39 -13.48
C GLU A 77 -2.70 2.56 -12.57
N ARG A 78 -2.77 2.36 -11.25
CA ARG A 78 -2.57 3.42 -10.26
C ARG A 78 -1.12 3.63 -9.87
N PHE A 79 -0.29 2.60 -9.98
CA PHE A 79 1.09 2.64 -9.50
C PHE A 79 2.05 2.15 -10.59
N ARG A 80 2.21 2.96 -11.64
CA ARG A 80 3.11 2.69 -12.80
C ARG A 80 4.59 2.42 -12.47
N MET A 81 5.03 2.60 -11.22
CA MET A 81 6.44 2.47 -10.80
C MET A 81 6.77 1.17 -10.05
N LEU A 82 5.80 0.28 -9.75
CA LEU A 82 6.06 -0.90 -8.91
C LEU A 82 7.07 -1.90 -9.48
N GLU A 83 7.22 -1.96 -10.80
CA GLU A 83 8.10 -2.94 -11.49
C GLU A 83 9.60 -2.72 -11.20
N ARG A 84 10.05 -1.49 -10.95
CA ARG A 84 11.48 -1.14 -10.84
C ARG A 84 11.98 -0.90 -9.41
N SER A 85 11.08 -0.94 -8.43
CA SER A 85 11.41 -0.52 -7.06
C SER A 85 11.29 -1.66 -6.05
N ARG A 86 12.20 -1.69 -5.07
CA ARG A 86 12.05 -2.57 -3.91
C ARG A 86 10.82 -2.13 -3.12
N THR A 87 9.78 -2.97 -3.15
CA THR A 87 8.49 -2.63 -2.57
C THR A 87 8.43 -3.13 -1.12
N SER A 88 8.00 -2.26 -0.20
CA SER A 88 7.58 -2.63 1.14
C SER A 88 6.09 -2.38 1.25
N SER A 89 5.30 -3.40 1.60
CA SER A 89 3.87 -3.19 1.81
C SER A 89 3.44 -3.46 3.23
N SER A 90 2.67 -2.53 3.81
CA SER A 90 1.88 -2.79 5.00
C SER A 90 0.42 -2.95 4.62
N THR A 91 -0.19 -4.04 5.08
CA THR A 91 -1.64 -4.19 5.03
C THR A 91 -2.21 -3.82 6.38
N PRO A 92 -3.40 -3.22 6.42
CA PRO A 92 -4.04 -2.92 7.68
C PRO A 92 -4.54 -4.23 8.29
N THR A 93 -4.53 -4.32 9.61
CA THR A 93 -5.32 -5.28 10.38
C THR A 93 -6.82 -4.96 10.24
N TYR A 94 -7.45 -5.23 9.08
CA TYR A 94 -8.84 -4.80 8.83
C TYR A 94 -9.91 -5.88 9.05
N THR A 95 -10.64 -5.68 10.16
CA THR A 95 -12.11 -5.59 10.35
C THR A 95 -13.11 -6.60 9.77
N SER A 96 -12.76 -7.69 9.09
CA SER A 96 -13.78 -8.75 8.92
C SER A 96 -13.91 -9.52 10.24
N ARG A 97 -15.15 -9.80 10.67
CA ARG A 97 -15.40 -10.53 11.92
C ARG A 97 -14.95 -12.00 11.83
N THR A 98 -14.41 -12.45 10.69
CA THR A 98 -14.08 -13.84 10.39
C THR A 98 -12.65 -14.01 9.87
N MET A 99 -11.94 -15.01 10.37
CA MET A 99 -10.57 -15.32 9.91
C MET A 99 -10.51 -15.62 8.40
N ALA A 100 -11.57 -16.21 7.83
CA ALA A 100 -11.62 -16.57 6.42
C ALA A 100 -11.52 -15.36 5.48
N ALA A 101 -12.25 -14.29 5.77
CA ALA A 101 -12.20 -13.08 4.93
C ALA A 101 -10.87 -12.34 5.07
N ASN A 102 -10.26 -12.32 6.26
CA ASN A 102 -8.92 -11.76 6.45
C ASN A 102 -7.86 -12.59 5.69
N GLY A 103 -7.96 -13.91 5.71
CA GLY A 103 -7.09 -14.81 4.96
C GLY A 103 -7.20 -14.60 3.44
N GLN A 104 -8.41 -14.39 2.93
CA GLN A 104 -8.63 -14.08 1.52
C GLN A 104 -8.00 -12.74 1.12
N ILE A 105 -8.14 -11.71 1.95
CA ILE A 105 -7.53 -10.40 1.68
C ILE A 105 -6.00 -10.51 1.65
N LEU A 106 -5.40 -11.23 2.60
CA LEU A 106 -3.97 -11.47 2.59
C LEU A 106 -3.54 -12.22 1.33
N ASP A 107 -4.17 -13.35 1.01
CA ASP A 107 -3.82 -14.17 -0.15
C ASP A 107 -3.95 -13.38 -1.45
N THR A 108 -5.03 -12.61 -1.59
CA THR A 108 -5.25 -11.74 -2.76
C THR A 108 -4.15 -10.68 -2.86
N THR A 109 -3.78 -10.08 -1.73
CA THR A 109 -2.74 -9.04 -1.70
C THR A 109 -1.39 -9.61 -2.07
N LEU A 110 -1.00 -10.76 -1.49
CA LEU A 110 0.29 -11.40 -1.77
C LEU A 110 0.41 -11.78 -3.24
N ARG A 111 -0.60 -12.45 -3.80
CA ARG A 111 -0.60 -12.84 -5.22
C ARG A 111 -0.56 -11.64 -6.16
N ALA A 112 -1.29 -10.58 -5.83
CA ALA A 112 -1.25 -9.37 -6.62
C ALA A 112 0.13 -8.71 -6.57
N LEU A 113 0.77 -8.67 -5.40
CA LEU A 113 2.12 -8.12 -5.23
C LEU A 113 3.19 -8.97 -5.93
N GLU A 114 3.07 -10.30 -5.93
CA GLU A 114 3.96 -11.18 -6.69
C GLU A 114 3.98 -10.82 -8.18
N GLU A 115 2.81 -10.46 -8.74
CA GLU A 115 2.72 -10.08 -10.15
C GLU A 115 3.13 -8.63 -10.42
N THR A 116 2.78 -7.69 -9.54
CA THR A 116 3.03 -6.26 -9.78
C THR A 116 4.39 -5.77 -9.30
N SER A 117 5.00 -6.51 -8.36
CA SER A 117 6.18 -6.09 -7.62
C SER A 117 7.16 -7.27 -7.51
N PRO A 118 7.78 -7.72 -8.63
CA PRO A 118 8.68 -8.88 -8.63
C PRO A 118 9.93 -8.69 -7.75
N ASN A 119 10.22 -7.45 -7.36
CA ASN A 119 11.31 -7.09 -6.45
C ASN A 119 10.79 -6.75 -5.02
N LEU A 120 9.67 -7.34 -4.58
CA LEU A 120 9.14 -7.16 -3.23
C LEU A 120 10.22 -7.55 -2.22
N TRP A 121 10.63 -6.59 -1.37
CA TRP A 121 11.66 -6.84 -0.36
C TRP A 121 10.99 -7.29 0.94
N SER A 122 9.95 -6.59 1.38
CA SER A 122 9.35 -6.83 2.69
C SER A 122 7.85 -6.69 2.63
N PHE A 123 7.17 -7.57 3.35
CA PHE A 123 5.73 -7.55 3.53
C PHE A 123 5.44 -7.55 5.04
N ILE A 124 4.59 -6.63 5.49
CA ILE A 124 4.18 -6.47 6.88
C ILE A 124 2.64 -6.55 6.93
N TRP A 125 2.12 -7.40 7.81
CA TRP A 125 0.69 -7.55 8.07
C TRP A 125 0.43 -7.50 9.58
#